data_AF-A0A5A7NKB6-F1
#
_entry.id   AF-A0A5A7NKB6-F1
#
_cell.length_a   1.000
_cell.length_b   1.000
_cell.length_c   1.000
_cell.angle_alpha   90.00
_cell.angle_beta   90.00
_cell.angle_gamma   90.00
#
_symmetry.space_group_name_H-M   'P 1'
#
loop_
_entity.id
_entity.type
_entity.pdbx_description
1 polymer ?
#
loop_
_entity_poly.entity_id
_entity_poly.type
_entity_poly.pdbx_seq_one_letter_code
_entity_poly.pdbx_strand_id
1 'polypeptide(L)'
;MLKARPTQFLTHALHMTRTGTPRSGADIKLLAASLERGHLSVDDLYAPLPPALHARDLPDFLGDGPCRWESSSHALLKLYARLLAMALAPKSRICLEHRLTVSTGTAIPDLFAVNDKISIACEVGATDGRKIHALLESAVTYCIVLPYSGLSDPNIHGYIFRHANTIPLPAITSRQTTTALTDLENSYQTVLETSDAH
;
A
#
# COMPACT_ATOMS: atom_id res chain seq x y z
N MET A 1 -11.93 5.52 -18.40
CA MET A 1 -11.62 6.97 -18.51
C MET A 1 -10.25 7.36 -17.93
N LEU A 2 -9.63 6.55 -17.05
CA LEU A 2 -8.29 6.79 -16.46
C LEU A 2 -7.11 6.91 -17.46
N LYS A 3 -7.23 6.34 -18.66
CA LYS A 3 -6.13 6.29 -19.66
C LYS A 3 -5.89 7.58 -20.45
N ALA A 4 -6.82 8.54 -20.45
CA ALA A 4 -6.75 9.68 -21.37
C ALA A 4 -5.83 10.82 -20.89
N ARG A 5 -5.56 10.94 -19.59
CA ARG A 5 -4.71 12.01 -19.01
C ARG A 5 -3.93 11.54 -17.77
N PRO A 6 -2.91 10.68 -17.92
CA PRO A 6 -2.19 10.07 -16.80
C PRO A 6 -1.58 11.09 -15.83
N THR A 7 -1.02 12.19 -16.32
CA THR A 7 -0.46 13.24 -15.45
C THR A 7 -1.51 13.87 -14.53
N GLN A 8 -2.70 14.23 -15.06
CA GLN A 8 -3.77 14.83 -14.25
C GLN A 8 -4.28 13.86 -13.20
N PHE A 9 -4.47 12.60 -13.60
CA PHE A 9 -4.83 11.52 -12.68
C PHE A 9 -3.80 11.36 -11.57
N LEU A 10 -2.51 11.21 -11.90
CA LEU A 10 -1.45 10.97 -10.93
C LEU A 10 -1.26 12.14 -9.96
N THR A 11 -1.38 13.40 -10.42
CA THR A 11 -1.34 14.55 -9.51
C THR A 11 -2.46 14.48 -8.48
N HIS A 12 -3.68 14.15 -8.91
CA HIS A 12 -4.81 14.03 -8.00
C HIS A 12 -4.69 12.79 -7.09
N ALA A 13 -4.28 11.66 -7.65
CA ALA A 13 -4.18 10.39 -6.94
C ALA A 13 -3.06 10.37 -5.90
N LEU A 14 -1.88 10.91 -6.22
CA LEU A 14 -0.66 10.71 -5.43
C LEU A 14 -0.28 11.91 -4.57
N HIS A 15 -0.74 13.13 -4.90
CA HIS A 15 -0.28 14.35 -4.23
C HIS A 15 -1.31 15.05 -3.37
N MET A 16 -2.56 14.57 -3.35
CA MET A 16 -3.58 15.11 -2.46
C MET A 16 -3.22 14.77 -1.01
N THR A 17 -2.77 15.78 -0.28
CA THR A 17 -2.69 15.71 1.19
C THR A 17 -4.10 15.76 1.78
N ARG A 18 -4.27 15.35 3.05
CA ARG A 18 -5.58 15.47 3.74
C ARG A 18 -6.13 16.90 3.75
N THR A 19 -5.25 17.91 3.62
CA THR A 19 -5.60 19.34 3.55
C THR A 19 -5.77 19.87 2.12
N GLY A 20 -5.63 19.02 1.09
CA GLY A 20 -5.89 19.36 -0.31
C GLY A 20 -4.77 20.14 -1.02
N THR A 21 -3.57 20.23 -0.46
CA THR A 21 -2.44 20.95 -1.09
C THR A 21 -1.58 19.99 -1.92
N PRO A 22 -1.52 20.13 -3.26
CA PRO A 22 -0.70 19.26 -4.10
C PRO A 22 0.80 19.52 -3.88
N ARG A 23 1.57 18.44 -3.75
CA ARG A 23 3.05 18.46 -3.85
C ARG A 23 3.48 18.77 -5.29
N SER A 24 4.69 19.28 -5.52
CA SER A 24 5.12 19.67 -6.87
C SER A 24 5.16 18.47 -7.82
N GLY A 25 4.32 18.47 -8.86
CA GLY A 25 4.09 17.33 -9.75
C GLY A 25 5.21 16.95 -10.72
N ALA A 26 6.47 17.29 -10.42
CA ALA A 26 7.62 16.93 -11.26
C ALA A 26 8.00 15.44 -11.12
N ASP A 27 7.67 14.83 -10.00
CA ASP A 27 7.96 13.45 -9.63
C ASP A 27 7.08 12.41 -10.35
N ILE A 28 5.91 12.80 -10.86
CA ILE A 28 5.01 11.89 -11.59
C ILE A 28 5.29 11.78 -13.09
N LYS A 29 6.16 12.63 -13.66
CA LYS A 29 6.38 12.69 -15.13
C LYS A 29 6.85 11.37 -15.72
N LEU A 30 7.80 10.70 -15.05
CA LEU A 30 8.31 9.41 -15.50
C LEU A 30 7.22 8.33 -15.43
N LEU A 31 6.47 8.29 -14.33
CA LEU A 31 5.36 7.37 -14.15
C LEU A 31 4.25 7.58 -15.18
N ALA A 32 3.89 8.84 -15.44
CA ALA A 32 2.91 9.22 -16.47
C ALA A 32 3.36 8.74 -17.86
N ALA A 33 4.61 8.99 -18.25
CA ALA A 33 5.15 8.54 -19.52
C ALA A 33 5.14 7.01 -19.67
N SER A 34 5.45 6.28 -18.60
CA SER A 34 5.39 4.80 -18.61
C SER A 34 3.96 4.26 -18.72
N LEU A 35 2.96 4.95 -18.16
CA LEU A 35 1.53 4.62 -18.37
C LEU A 35 1.07 4.96 -19.80
N GLU A 36 1.45 6.13 -20.33
CA GLU A 36 1.10 6.57 -21.69
C GLU A 36 1.66 5.63 -22.77
N ARG A 37 2.89 5.13 -22.57
CA ARG A 37 3.55 4.18 -23.47
C ARG A 37 3.08 2.72 -23.26
N GLY A 38 2.23 2.47 -22.27
CA GLY A 38 1.74 1.13 -21.96
C GLY A 38 2.81 0.18 -21.41
N HIS A 39 3.89 0.71 -20.82
CA HIS A 39 4.86 -0.10 -20.08
C HIS A 39 4.33 -0.50 -18.71
N LEU A 40 3.61 0.42 -18.07
CA LEU A 40 2.92 0.19 -16.81
C LEU A 40 1.41 0.20 -17.03
N SER A 41 0.70 -0.46 -16.13
CA SER A 41 -0.75 -0.39 -15.99
C SER A 41 -1.10 0.05 -14.58
N VAL A 42 -2.22 0.75 -14.47
CA VAL A 42 -2.84 1.10 -13.19
C VAL A 42 -4.25 0.55 -13.16
N ASP A 43 -4.58 -0.15 -12.08
CA ASP A 43 -5.91 -0.67 -11.79
C ASP A 43 -6.45 0.01 -10.53
N ASP A 44 -7.76 0.28 -10.49
CA ASP A 44 -8.41 0.77 -9.28
C ASP A 44 -8.45 -0.34 -8.22
N LEU A 45 -8.09 -0.01 -6.99
CA LEU A 45 -8.21 -0.92 -5.85
C LEU A 45 -9.44 -0.54 -5.04
N TYR A 46 -10.34 -1.50 -4.88
CA TYR A 46 -11.46 -1.41 -3.97
C TYR A 46 -11.57 -2.70 -3.16
N ALA A 47 -11.55 -2.58 -1.84
CA ALA A 47 -11.66 -3.73 -0.94
C ALA A 47 -12.60 -3.44 0.23
N PRO A 48 -13.48 -4.39 0.61
CA PRO A 48 -14.37 -4.20 1.73
C PRO A 48 -13.61 -3.99 3.05
N LEU A 49 -13.89 -2.89 3.76
CA LEU A 49 -13.30 -2.65 5.08
C LEU A 49 -14.02 -3.53 6.13
N PRO A 50 -13.30 -4.35 6.92
CA PRO A 50 -13.92 -5.13 7.98
C PRO A 50 -14.55 -4.23 9.06
N PRO A 51 -15.75 -4.54 9.56
CA PRO A 51 -16.48 -3.68 10.49
C PRO A 51 -15.83 -3.55 11.88
N ALA A 52 -14.92 -4.46 12.25
CA ALA A 52 -14.29 -4.51 13.56
C ALA A 52 -12.96 -3.74 13.66
N LEU A 53 -12.44 -3.21 12.56
CA LEU A 53 -11.14 -2.53 12.56
C LEU A 53 -11.27 -1.10 13.07
N HIS A 54 -10.89 -0.85 14.33
CA HIS A 54 -10.93 0.49 14.92
C HIS A 54 -9.55 1.15 14.94
N ALA A 55 -9.50 2.46 14.69
CA ALA A 55 -8.25 3.24 14.71
C ALA A 55 -7.56 3.28 16.09
N ARG A 56 -8.22 2.84 17.17
CA ARG A 56 -7.62 2.75 18.50
C ARG A 56 -6.68 1.55 18.66
N ASP A 57 -6.84 0.53 17.81
CA ASP A 57 -6.08 -0.73 17.86
C ASP A 57 -4.76 -0.63 17.06
N LEU A 58 -4.43 0.59 16.59
CA LEU A 58 -3.32 0.91 15.71
C LEU A 58 -1.91 0.57 16.26
N PRO A 59 -1.58 0.89 17.53
CA PRO A 59 -0.27 0.55 18.10
C PRO A 59 -0.08 -0.96 18.19
N ASP A 60 -1.15 -1.68 18.53
CA ASP A 60 -1.14 -3.13 18.76
C ASP A 60 -0.97 -3.89 17.45
N PHE A 61 -1.64 -3.47 16.37
CA PHE A 61 -1.58 -4.16 15.08
C PHE A 61 -0.38 -3.82 14.20
N LEU A 62 0.32 -2.71 14.44
CA LEU A 62 1.52 -2.37 13.68
C LEU A 62 2.78 -3.00 14.26
N GLY A 63 2.80 -3.37 15.54
CA GLY A 63 3.92 -4.07 16.19
C GLY A 63 5.13 -3.18 16.51
N ASP A 64 5.22 -2.02 15.87
CA ASP A 64 6.09 -0.90 16.22
C ASP A 64 5.20 0.32 16.49
N GLY A 65 5.47 1.05 17.58
CA GLY A 65 4.77 2.31 17.83
C GLY A 65 4.95 3.26 16.63
N PRO A 66 3.93 4.06 16.26
CA PRO A 66 4.05 4.98 15.15
C PRO A 66 5.32 5.82 15.31
N CYS A 67 6.13 5.94 14.25
CA CYS A 67 7.27 6.84 14.23
C CYS A 67 6.85 8.19 14.83
N ARG A 68 7.68 8.83 15.67
CA ARG A 68 7.28 10.06 16.42
C ARG A 68 6.71 11.20 15.56
N TRP A 69 6.89 11.12 14.24
CA TRP A 69 6.44 12.08 13.23
C TRP A 69 5.29 11.57 12.34
N GLU A 70 4.79 10.35 12.58
CA GLU A 70 3.71 9.74 11.82
C GLU A 70 2.34 10.26 12.27
N SER A 71 1.52 10.70 11.31
CA SER A 71 0.14 11.15 11.62
C SER A 71 -0.80 9.96 11.80
N SER A 72 -1.88 10.12 12.59
CA SER A 72 -2.89 9.06 12.77
C SER A 72 -3.51 8.58 11.45
N SER A 73 -3.66 9.46 10.47
CA SER A 73 -4.15 9.10 9.14
C SER A 73 -3.17 8.22 8.37
N HIS A 74 -1.86 8.49 8.48
CA HIS A 74 -0.83 7.68 7.85
C HIS A 74 -0.75 6.29 8.49
N ALA A 75 -0.79 6.24 9.82
CA ALA A 75 -0.80 5.00 10.57
C ALA A 75 -2.01 4.13 10.19
N LEU A 76 -3.22 4.72 10.10
CA LEU A 76 -4.43 4.02 9.66
C LEU A 76 -4.30 3.45 8.24
N LEU A 77 -3.72 4.21 7.30
CA LEU A 77 -3.46 3.71 5.96
C LEU A 77 -2.46 2.55 5.96
N LYS A 78 -1.42 2.57 6.80
CA LYS A 78 -0.49 1.44 6.95
C LYS A 78 -1.20 0.18 7.45
N LEU A 79 -2.14 0.33 8.39
CA LEU A 79 -2.98 -0.77 8.85
C LEU A 79 -3.83 -1.35 7.70
N TYR A 80 -4.46 -0.49 6.90
CA TYR A 80 -5.20 -0.93 5.71
C TYR A 80 -4.28 -1.63 4.69
N ALA A 81 -3.08 -1.10 4.47
CA ALA A 81 -2.08 -1.72 3.59
C ALA A 81 -1.66 -3.10 4.08
N ARG A 82 -1.49 -3.28 5.39
CA ARG A 82 -1.16 -4.58 6.01
C ARG A 82 -2.29 -5.58 5.82
N LEU A 83 -3.52 -5.17 6.09
CA LEU A 83 -4.71 -6.01 5.88
C LEU A 83 -4.84 -6.44 4.41
N LEU A 84 -4.68 -5.50 3.48
CA LEU A 84 -4.70 -5.78 2.04
C LEU A 84 -3.60 -6.75 1.61
N ALA A 85 -2.38 -6.54 2.09
CA ALA A 85 -1.26 -7.43 1.80
C ALA A 85 -1.54 -8.86 2.28
N MET A 86 -2.08 -9.03 3.49
CA MET A 86 -2.48 -10.33 4.02
C MET A 86 -3.62 -10.97 3.22
N ALA A 87 -4.59 -10.18 2.76
CA ALA A 87 -5.71 -10.65 1.95
C ALA A 87 -5.29 -11.09 0.54
N LEU A 88 -4.36 -10.35 -0.09
CA LEU A 88 -3.88 -10.58 -1.46
C LEU A 88 -2.78 -11.64 -1.53
N ALA A 89 -1.91 -11.68 -0.52
CA ALA A 89 -0.80 -12.60 -0.42
C ALA A 89 -0.83 -13.37 0.91
N PRO A 90 -1.83 -14.26 1.13
CA PRO A 90 -1.89 -15.05 2.35
C PRO A 90 -0.57 -15.79 2.61
N LYS A 91 -0.14 -15.85 3.87
CA LYS A 91 1.14 -16.44 4.31
C LYS A 91 2.39 -15.71 3.81
N SER A 92 2.26 -14.50 3.26
CA SER A 92 3.44 -13.68 2.94
C SER A 92 4.19 -13.29 4.20
N ARG A 93 5.52 -13.21 4.08
CA ARG A 93 6.31 -12.46 5.04
C ARG A 93 6.04 -10.97 4.81
N ILE A 94 5.62 -10.27 5.86
CA ILE A 94 5.36 -8.84 5.86
C ILE A 94 6.48 -8.13 6.62
N CYS A 95 7.07 -7.14 6.00
CA CYS A 95 8.14 -6.32 6.56
C CYS A 95 7.74 -4.85 6.42
N LEU A 96 7.71 -4.12 7.53
CA LEU A 96 7.59 -2.67 7.50
C LEU A 96 8.94 -2.07 7.08
N GLU A 97 8.89 -1.01 6.28
CA GLU A 97 10.08 -0.21 5.91
C GLU A 97 11.27 -1.06 5.39
N HIS A 98 10.96 -2.08 4.59
CA HIS A 98 11.97 -3.01 4.07
C HIS A 98 12.85 -2.34 3.00
N ARG A 99 14.18 -2.41 3.16
CA ARG A 99 15.11 -1.81 2.19
C ARG A 99 15.21 -2.66 0.93
N LEU A 100 14.74 -2.11 -0.20
CA LEU A 100 14.86 -2.72 -1.52
C LEU A 100 15.97 -2.02 -2.32
N THR A 101 16.85 -2.81 -2.92
CA THR A 101 17.87 -2.31 -3.86
C THR A 101 17.21 -1.97 -5.19
N VAL A 102 17.45 -0.76 -5.68
CA VAL A 102 16.95 -0.25 -6.97
C VAL A 102 18.12 0.30 -7.79
N SER A 103 17.92 0.49 -9.09
CA SER A 103 18.93 1.03 -10.02
C SER A 103 19.51 2.38 -9.56
N THR A 104 18.71 3.20 -8.87
CA THR A 104 19.08 4.52 -8.37
C THR A 104 19.49 4.54 -6.88
N GLY A 105 19.68 3.38 -6.24
CA GLY A 105 20.06 3.28 -4.83
C GLY A 105 19.15 2.36 -4.00
N THR A 106 18.49 2.92 -2.99
CA THR A 106 17.59 2.17 -2.10
C THR A 106 16.20 2.80 -2.10
N ALA A 107 15.17 1.96 -2.29
CA ALA A 107 13.78 2.33 -2.06
C ALA A 107 13.27 1.62 -0.80
N ILE A 108 12.48 2.31 0.01
CA ILE A 108 11.93 1.79 1.26
C ILE A 108 10.42 2.00 1.21
N PRO A 109 9.61 0.98 0.86
CA PRO A 109 8.16 1.10 0.91
C PRO A 109 7.68 1.10 2.36
N ASP A 110 6.50 1.69 2.59
CA ASP A 110 5.89 1.69 3.93
C ASP A 110 5.65 0.28 4.44
N LEU A 111 5.25 -0.61 3.53
CA LEU A 111 5.09 -2.04 3.80
C LEU A 111 5.52 -2.85 2.57
N PHE A 112 6.20 -3.96 2.82
CA PHE A 112 6.58 -4.93 1.81
C PHE A 112 6.08 -6.31 2.21
N ALA A 113 5.34 -6.97 1.32
CA ALA A 113 4.83 -8.32 1.51
C ALA A 113 5.35 -9.21 0.39
N VAL A 114 5.91 -10.38 0.75
CA VAL A 114 6.49 -11.30 -0.21
C VAL A 114 6.20 -12.76 0.14
N ASN A 115 5.85 -13.54 -0.88
CA ASN A 115 5.84 -15.00 -0.84
C ASN A 115 6.40 -15.54 -2.17
N ASP A 116 6.36 -16.85 -2.37
CA ASP A 116 6.92 -17.52 -3.55
C ASP A 116 6.25 -17.13 -4.89
N LYS A 117 5.08 -16.48 -4.85
CA LYS A 117 4.26 -16.15 -6.03
C LYS A 117 4.20 -14.67 -6.32
N ILE A 118 4.26 -13.83 -5.29
CA ILE A 118 3.96 -12.40 -5.41
C ILE A 118 4.80 -11.60 -4.41
N SER A 119 5.26 -10.44 -4.89
CA SER A 119 5.87 -9.39 -4.09
C SER A 119 5.07 -8.09 -4.26
N ILE A 120 4.60 -7.54 -3.14
CA ILE A 120 3.78 -6.34 -3.07
C ILE A 120 4.52 -5.29 -2.25
N ALA A 121 4.75 -4.11 -2.82
CA ALA A 121 5.14 -2.93 -2.07
C ALA A 121 3.91 -2.04 -1.89
N CYS A 122 3.68 -1.57 -0.67
CA CYS A 122 2.61 -0.62 -0.37
C CYS A 122 3.20 0.73 0.01
N GLU A 123 2.62 1.78 -0.55
CA GLU A 123 2.87 3.18 -0.23
C GLU A 123 1.58 3.80 0.30
N VAL A 124 1.69 4.65 1.31
CA VAL A 124 0.51 5.29 1.91
C VAL A 124 0.60 6.81 1.93
N GLY A 125 -0.55 7.46 1.84
CA GLY A 125 -0.65 8.92 1.90
C GLY A 125 -0.20 9.61 0.62
N ALA A 126 0.66 10.62 0.75
CA ALA A 126 1.18 11.38 -0.38
C ALA A 126 2.48 10.74 -0.89
N THR A 127 2.43 10.13 -2.07
CA THR A 127 3.48 9.25 -2.58
C THR A 127 4.26 9.89 -3.73
N ASP A 128 5.58 9.73 -3.73
CA ASP A 128 6.47 10.18 -4.81
C ASP A 128 6.35 9.24 -6.03
N GLY A 129 5.95 9.78 -7.18
CA GLY A 129 5.77 9.00 -8.41
C GLY A 129 7.03 8.27 -8.89
N ARG A 130 8.23 8.81 -8.60
CA ARG A 130 9.52 8.17 -8.93
C ARG A 130 9.75 6.93 -8.09
N LYS A 131 9.26 6.94 -6.84
CA LYS A 131 9.38 5.80 -5.92
C LYS A 131 8.58 4.61 -6.43
N ILE A 132 7.36 4.83 -6.93
CA ILE A 132 6.52 3.79 -7.55
C ILE A 132 7.26 3.13 -8.72
N HIS A 133 7.85 3.95 -9.60
CA HIS A 133 8.62 3.45 -10.73
C HIS A 133 9.84 2.64 -10.28
N ALA A 134 10.64 3.16 -9.35
CA ALA A 134 11.83 2.49 -8.83
C ALA A 134 11.49 1.16 -8.13
N LEU A 135 10.38 1.10 -7.39
CA LEU A 135 9.89 -0.13 -6.79
C LEU A 135 9.57 -1.17 -7.87
N LEU A 136 8.83 -0.80 -8.91
CA LEU A 136 8.46 -1.70 -10.00
C LEU A 136 9.65 -2.14 -10.87
N GLU A 137 10.73 -1.36 -10.93
CA GLU A 137 11.99 -1.78 -11.56
C GLU A 137 12.81 -2.77 -10.69
N SER A 138 12.40 -2.99 -9.44
CA SER A 138 13.04 -3.92 -8.50
C SER A 138 12.36 -5.28 -8.46
N ALA A 139 12.55 -6.03 -7.38
CA ALA A 139 11.91 -7.33 -7.16
C ALA A 139 10.39 -7.24 -6.87
N VAL A 140 9.76 -6.06 -6.95
CA VAL A 140 8.34 -5.85 -6.66
C VAL A 140 7.48 -6.16 -7.89
N THR A 141 6.47 -6.99 -7.71
CA THR A 141 5.51 -7.35 -8.77
C THR A 141 4.38 -6.32 -8.87
N TYR A 142 3.89 -5.84 -7.73
CA TYR A 142 2.83 -4.84 -7.63
C TYR A 142 3.19 -3.74 -6.64
N CYS A 143 2.96 -2.48 -7.01
CA CYS A 143 3.02 -1.35 -6.10
C CYS A 143 1.61 -0.85 -5.83
N ILE A 144 1.13 -1.03 -4.60
CA ILE A 144 -0.18 -0.55 -4.16
C ILE A 144 0.00 0.82 -3.50
N VAL A 145 -0.80 1.79 -3.90
CA VAL A 145 -0.84 3.12 -3.26
C VAL A 145 -2.20 3.33 -2.61
N LEU A 146 -2.21 3.62 -1.31
CA LEU A 146 -3.40 4.04 -0.57
C LEU A 146 -3.30 5.53 -0.26
N PRO A 147 -3.94 6.41 -1.04
CA PRO A 147 -3.81 7.84 -0.86
C PRO A 147 -4.65 8.35 0.33
N TYR A 148 -4.33 9.54 0.84
CA TYR A 148 -5.13 10.17 1.90
C TYR A 148 -6.58 10.39 1.51
N SER A 149 -6.87 10.62 0.22
CA SER A 149 -8.23 10.75 -0.31
C SER A 149 -9.04 9.45 -0.19
N GLY A 150 -8.40 8.29 -0.05
CA GLY A 150 -9.08 7.01 0.18
C GLY A 150 -9.71 6.90 1.57
N LEU A 151 -9.27 7.70 2.56
CA LEU A 151 -9.80 7.63 3.93
C LEU A 151 -11.23 8.13 4.09
N SER A 152 -11.77 8.86 3.10
CA SER A 152 -13.17 9.29 3.12
C SER A 152 -14.12 8.24 2.53
N ASP A 153 -13.61 7.16 1.96
CA ASP A 153 -14.42 6.07 1.41
C ASP A 153 -14.83 5.11 2.54
N PRO A 154 -16.06 4.57 2.55
CA PRO A 154 -16.47 3.54 3.51
C PRO A 154 -15.68 2.22 3.35
N ASN A 155 -14.99 2.03 2.22
CA ASN A 155 -14.17 0.87 1.92
C ASN A 155 -12.70 1.28 1.70
N ILE A 156 -11.81 0.30 1.60
CA ILE A 156 -10.40 0.57 1.31
C ILE A 156 -10.28 0.89 -0.18
N HIS A 157 -9.87 2.12 -0.49
CA HIS A 157 -9.71 2.61 -1.85
C HIS A 157 -8.27 3.03 -2.14
N GLY A 158 -7.78 2.69 -3.33
CA GLY A 158 -6.43 3.04 -3.77
C GLY A 158 -6.15 2.64 -5.21
N TYR A 159 -4.87 2.48 -5.55
CA TYR A 159 -4.44 2.15 -6.91
C TYR A 159 -3.37 1.06 -6.90
N ILE A 160 -3.43 0.17 -7.90
CA ILE A 160 -2.44 -0.89 -8.10
C ILE A 160 -1.64 -0.57 -9.36
N PHE A 161 -0.36 -0.29 -9.19
CA PHE A 161 0.59 -0.13 -10.29
C PHE A 161 1.33 -1.44 -10.53
N ARG A 162 1.49 -1.80 -11.81
CA ARG A 162 2.22 -3.01 -12.24
C ARG A 162 2.79 -2.82 -13.65
N HIS A 163 3.72 -3.69 -14.05
CA HIS A 163 4.08 -3.81 -15.46
C HIS A 163 2.87 -4.25 -16.29
N ALA A 164 2.77 -3.78 -17.53
CA ALA A 164 1.60 -4.04 -18.37
C ALA A 164 1.41 -5.53 -18.71
N ASN A 165 2.49 -6.30 -18.72
CA ASN A 165 2.49 -7.75 -18.93
C ASN A 165 2.22 -8.56 -17.64
N THR A 166 2.20 -7.92 -16.46
CA THR A 166 1.85 -8.57 -15.20
C THR A 166 0.34 -8.81 -15.14
N ILE A 167 -0.07 -10.00 -14.71
CA ILE A 167 -1.47 -10.38 -14.54
C ILE A 167 -2.16 -9.43 -13.53
N PRO A 168 -3.38 -8.92 -13.77
CA PRO A 168 -4.09 -8.12 -12.78
C PRO A 168 -4.38 -8.91 -11.49
N LEU A 169 -4.34 -8.23 -10.34
CA LEU A 169 -4.77 -8.86 -9.08
C LEU A 169 -6.29 -9.13 -9.09
N PRO A 170 -6.73 -10.22 -8.46
CA PRO A 170 -8.16 -10.49 -8.33
C PRO A 170 -8.82 -9.44 -7.42
N ALA A 171 -10.12 -9.22 -7.63
CA ALA A 171 -10.92 -8.41 -6.71
C ALA A 171 -10.90 -9.02 -5.30
N ILE A 172 -10.77 -8.17 -4.29
CA ILE A 172 -10.72 -8.59 -2.90
C ILE A 172 -12.14 -8.71 -2.36
N THR A 173 -12.47 -9.90 -1.84
CA THR A 173 -13.78 -10.17 -1.24
C THR A 173 -13.81 -9.81 0.24
N SER A 174 -15.02 -9.56 0.78
CA SER A 174 -15.20 -9.34 2.22
C SER A 174 -14.69 -10.50 3.05
N ARG A 175 -14.82 -11.74 2.55
CA ARG A 175 -14.28 -12.93 3.23
C ARG A 175 -12.77 -12.84 3.39
N GLN A 176 -12.05 -12.41 2.36
CA GLN A 176 -10.58 -12.29 2.42
C GLN A 176 -10.15 -11.22 3.41
N THR A 177 -10.81 -10.06 3.45
CA THR A 177 -10.47 -9.01 4.41
C THR A 177 -10.85 -9.39 5.85
N THR A 178 -11.94 -10.10 6.06
CA THR A 178 -12.28 -10.67 7.38
C THR A 178 -11.26 -11.72 7.83
N THR A 179 -10.88 -12.67 6.97
CA THR A 179 -9.86 -13.67 7.32
C THR A 179 -8.51 -13.01 7.63
N ALA A 180 -8.10 -12.03 6.83
CA ALA A 180 -6.87 -11.28 7.07
C ALA A 180 -6.89 -10.54 8.43
N LEU A 181 -8.05 -10.00 8.83
CA LEU A 181 -8.20 -9.37 10.15
C LEU A 181 -8.03 -10.39 11.27
N THR A 182 -8.71 -11.54 11.19
CA THR A 182 -8.58 -12.60 12.19
C THR A 182 -7.14 -13.11 12.30
N ASP A 183 -6.45 -13.28 11.17
CA ASP A 183 -5.04 -13.69 11.17
C ASP A 183 -4.13 -12.61 11.80
N LEU A 184 -4.45 -11.33 11.60
CA LEU A 184 -3.73 -10.21 12.19
C LEU A 184 -3.92 -10.18 13.71
N GLU A 185 -5.15 -10.37 14.19
CA GLU A 185 -5.51 -10.48 15.61
C GLU A 185 -4.79 -11.65 16.29
N ASN A 186 -4.81 -12.83 15.67
CA ASN A 186 -4.13 -14.03 16.20
C ASN A 186 -2.61 -13.85 16.27
N SER A 187 -2.02 -13.20 15.26
CA SER A 187 -0.58 -12.93 15.23
C SER A 187 -0.16 -12.02 16.39
N TYR A 188 -0.99 -11.06 16.78
CA TYR A 188 -0.74 -10.18 17.91
C TYR A 188 -0.84 -10.91 19.25
N GLN A 189 -1.88 -11.73 19.44
CA GLN A 189 -2.05 -12.53 20.66
C GLN A 189 -0.85 -13.45 20.92
N THR A 190 -0.31 -14.07 19.87
CA THR A 190 0.87 -14.93 19.98
C THR A 190 2.11 -14.16 20.45
N VAL A 191 2.29 -12.91 20.00
CA VAL A 191 3.43 -12.06 20.39
C VAL A 191 3.30 -11.64 21.86
N LEU A 192 2.11 -11.25 22.33
CA LEU A 192 1.88 -10.92 23.74
C LEU A 192 2.17 -12.10 24.67
N GLU A 193 1.64 -13.28 24.36
CA GLU A 193 1.85 -14.49 25.18
C GLU A 193 3.32 -14.90 25.29
N THR A 194 4.12 -14.67 24.23
CA THR A 194 5.57 -14.91 24.27
C THR A 194 6.37 -13.82 25.00
N SER A 195 5.82 -12.61 25.13
CA SER A 195 6.47 -11.48 25.80
C SER A 195 6.26 -11.51 27.31
N ASP A 196 5.11 -12.01 27.79
CA ASP A 196 4.77 -12.17 29.21
C ASP A 196 5.42 -13.42 29.86
N ALA A 197 6.10 -14.26 29.07
CA ALA A 197 6.81 -15.46 29.54
C ALA A 197 8.28 -15.21 29.96
N HIS A 198 8.71 -13.94 30.04
CA HIS A 198 10.07 -13.50 30.39
C HIS A 198 10.05 -12.43 31.50
#